data_AF-A0AAU3M3W2-F1
#
_entry.id   AF-A0AAU3M3W2-F1
#
_cell.length_a   1.000
_cell.length_b   1.000
_cell.length_c   1.000
_cell.angle_alpha   90.00
_cell.angle_beta   90.00
_cell.angle_gamma   90.00
#
_symmetry.space_group_name_H-M   'P 1'
#
loop_
_entity.id
_entity.type
_entity.pdbx_description
1 polymer ?
#
loop_
_entity_poly.entity_id
_entity_poly.type
_entity_poly.pdbx_seq_one_letter_code
_entity_poly.pdbx_strand_id
1 'polypeptide(L)' 'MAPIPTPSAQPDDSPGTYVGLTAETAEQRARKRGWTTVRALPPGTVITMEFQGGRINFEVDGGAVKRCWIG' A
#
# COMPACT_ATOMS: atom_id res chain seq x y z
N MET A 1 14.82 27.53 8.43
CA MET A 1 14.39 26.47 7.48
C MET A 1 13.78 25.35 8.28
N ALA A 2 12.55 24.93 7.99
CA ALA A 2 12.03 23.67 8.51
C ALA A 2 12.73 22.50 7.80
N PRO A 3 13.03 21.39 8.49
CA PRO A 3 13.64 20.23 7.85
C PRO A 3 12.69 19.67 6.78
N ILE A 4 13.23 19.42 5.59
CA ILE A 4 12.49 18.75 4.52
C ILE A 4 12.31 17.29 4.98
N PRO A 5 11.07 16.78 5.11
CA PRO A 5 10.85 15.41 5.52
C PRO A 5 11.52 14.48 4.50
N THR A 6 12.42 13.64 4.98
CA THR A 6 13.03 12.60 4.15
C THR A 6 11.91 11.63 3.77
N PRO A 7 11.66 11.38 2.47
CA PRO A 7 10.64 10.44 2.07
C PRO A 7 10.97 9.07 2.66
N SER A 8 9.96 8.40 3.24
CA SER A 8 10.15 7.07 3.82
C SER A 8 10.73 6.13 2.76
N ALA A 9 11.75 5.36 3.13
CA ALA A 9 12.33 4.37 2.25
C ALA A 9 11.25 3.37 1.80
N GLN A 10 11.21 3.07 0.51
CA GLN A 10 10.33 2.02 0.00
C GLN A 10 10.92 0.66 0.38
N PRO A 11 10.12 -0.24 0.98
CA PRO A 11 10.54 -1.62 1.18
C PRO A 11 10.85 -2.30 -0.15
N ASP A 12 11.88 -3.17 -0.15
CA ASP A 12 12.16 -4.08 -1.27
C ASP A 12 11.15 -5.24 -1.24
N ASP A 13 9.93 -4.94 -1.68
CA ASP A 13 8.79 -5.85 -1.56
C ASP A 13 7.92 -5.80 -2.82
N SER A 14 7.50 -6.97 -3.28
CA SER A 14 6.74 -7.11 -4.51
C SER A 14 5.23 -6.98 -4.24
N PRO A 15 4.54 -5.97 -4.78
CA PRO A 15 3.12 -5.73 -4.53
C PRO A 15 2.24 -6.90 -5.00
N GLY A 16 2.67 -7.68 -6.00
CA GLY A 16 1.94 -8.88 -6.45
C GLY A 16 1.76 -9.96 -5.37
N THR A 17 2.56 -9.95 -4.30
CA THR A 17 2.51 -10.98 -3.25
C THR A 17 1.32 -10.87 -2.30
N TYR A 18 0.56 -9.77 -2.39
CA TYR A 18 -0.63 -9.54 -1.55
C TYR A 18 -1.95 -9.87 -2.26
N VAL A 19 -1.92 -10.07 -3.59
CA VAL A 19 -3.12 -10.40 -4.36
C VAL A 19 -3.67 -11.74 -3.90
N GLY A 20 -4.99 -11.80 -3.65
CA GLY A 20 -5.68 -12.98 -3.13
C GLY A 20 -5.68 -13.10 -1.61
N LEU A 21 -4.91 -12.30 -0.88
CA LEU A 21 -5.01 -12.24 0.58
C LEU A 21 -6.24 -11.45 1.02
N THR A 22 -6.72 -11.70 2.24
CA THR A 22 -7.69 -10.81 2.88
C THR A 22 -7.05 -9.45 3.15
N ALA A 23 -7.85 -8.38 3.14
CA ALA A 23 -7.37 -7.03 3.43
C ALA A 23 -6.56 -6.99 4.74
N GLU A 24 -7.10 -7.55 5.82
CA GLU A 24 -6.43 -7.59 7.12
C GLU A 24 -5.08 -8.33 7.08
N THR A 25 -5.01 -9.48 6.40
CA THR A 25 -3.76 -10.24 6.28
C THR A 25 -2.73 -9.46 5.46
N ALA A 26 -3.17 -8.84 4.36
CA ALA A 26 -2.31 -8.03 3.51
C ALA A 26 -1.76 -6.81 4.27
N GLU A 27 -2.61 -6.13 5.05
CA GLU A 27 -2.21 -4.99 5.87
C GLU A 27 -1.17 -5.39 6.91
N GLN A 28 -1.42 -6.44 7.69
CA GLN A 28 -0.46 -6.91 8.69
C GLN A 28 0.87 -7.31 8.07
N ARG A 29 0.83 -8.04 6.94
CA ARG A 29 2.05 -8.45 6.23
C ARG A 29 2.81 -7.24 5.69
N ALA A 30 2.11 -6.25 5.15
CA ALA A 30 2.73 -5.03 4.63
C ALA A 30 3.42 -4.24 5.75
N ARG A 31 2.77 -4.07 6.91
CA ARG A 31 3.42 -3.43 8.08
C ARG A 31 4.67 -4.19 8.53
N LYS A 32 4.62 -5.53 8.58
CA LYS A 32 5.80 -6.36 8.91
C LYS A 32 6.94 -6.24 7.90
N ARG A 33 6.60 -5.97 6.63
CA ARG A 33 7.56 -5.74 5.54
C ARG A 33 8.15 -4.32 5.55
N GLY A 34 7.69 -3.45 6.44
CA GLY A 34 8.21 -2.08 6.57
C GLY A 34 7.40 -1.03 5.82
N TRP A 35 6.24 -1.38 5.24
CA TRP A 35 5.34 -0.37 4.67
C TRP A 35 4.80 0.51 5.82
N THR A 36 5.08 1.81 5.75
CA THR A 36 4.66 2.76 6.77
C THR A 36 3.20 3.15 6.60
N THR A 37 2.75 3.25 5.35
CA THR A 37 1.37 3.58 4.99
C THR A 37 0.77 2.46 4.17
N VAL A 38 -0.38 1.95 4.59
CA VAL A 38 -1.14 0.94 3.85
C VAL A 38 -2.55 1.47 3.68
N ARG A 39 -3.03 1.51 2.44
CA ARG A 39 -4.36 2.02 2.12
C ARG A 39 -5.16 0.98 1.35
N ALA A 40 -6.29 0.55 1.90
CA ALA A 40 -7.27 -0.26 1.21
C ALA A 40 -8.34 0.62 0.55
N LEU A 41 -8.68 0.31 -0.70
CA LEU A 41 -9.63 1.05 -1.53
C LEU A 41 -10.62 0.07 -2.15
N PRO A 42 -11.92 0.42 -2.25
CA PRO A 42 -12.86 -0.37 -3.03
C PRO A 42 -12.53 -0.30 -4.53
N PRO A 43 -13.00 -1.28 -5.34
CA PRO A 43 -12.77 -1.31 -6.77
C PRO A 43 -13.31 -0.06 -7.46
N GLY A 44 -12.53 0.48 -8.39
CA GLY A 44 -12.90 1.67 -9.16
C GLY A 44 -12.76 3.01 -8.42
N THR A 45 -12.15 3.03 -7.23
CA THR A 45 -11.87 4.28 -6.51
C THR A 45 -10.88 5.14 -7.31
N VAL A 46 -11.30 6.34 -7.68
CA VAL A 46 -10.43 7.32 -8.33
C VAL A 46 -9.65 8.08 -7.25
N ILE A 47 -8.33 8.01 -7.32
CA ILE A 47 -7.40 8.67 -6.42
C ILE A 47 -6.46 9.56 -7.22
N THR A 48 -5.96 10.63 -6.60
CA THR A 48 -4.84 11.39 -7.16
C THR A 48 -3.56 10.55 -7.11
N MET A 49 -2.75 10.64 -8.15
CA MET A 49 -1.48 9.90 -8.30
C MET A 49 -0.31 10.54 -7.54
N GLU A 50 -0.58 11.24 -6.44
CA GLU A 50 0.49 11.78 -5.60
C GLU A 50 1.33 10.62 -5.09
N PHE A 51 2.64 10.65 -5.30
CA PHE A 51 3.55 9.60 -4.82
C PHE A 51 3.95 9.87 -3.37
N GLN A 52 3.81 8.86 -2.51
CA GLN A 52 4.22 8.93 -1.11
C GLN A 52 5.11 7.72 -0.77
N GLY A 53 6.43 7.95 -0.68
CA GLY A 53 7.40 6.94 -0.27
C GLY A 53 6.99 6.18 1.00
N GLY A 54 7.03 4.85 0.93
CA GLY A 54 6.58 3.95 1.99
C GLY A 54 5.07 3.66 1.99
N ARG A 55 4.33 4.09 0.95
CA ARG A 55 2.90 3.78 0.77
C ARG A 55 2.66 2.65 -0.21
N ILE A 56 1.84 1.70 0.22
CA ILE A 56 1.25 0.68 -0.65
C ILE A 56 -0.28 0.82 -0.63
N ASN A 57 -0.89 0.67 -1.80
CA ASN A 57 -2.31 0.71 -2.02
C ASN A 57 -2.82 -0.69 -2.39
N PHE A 58 -3.97 -1.06 -1.84
CA PHE A 58 -4.70 -2.27 -2.15
C PHE A 58 -6.06 -1.92 -2.71
N GLU A 59 -6.42 -2.48 -3.86
CA GLU A 59 -7.80 -2.59 -4.29
C GLU A 59 -8.39 -3.86 -3.69
N VAL A 60 -9.44 -3.71 -2.90
CA VAL A 60 -10.08 -4.79 -2.16
C VAL A 60 -11.51 -4.95 -2.66
N ASP A 61 -11.83 -6.15 -3.11
CA ASP A 61 -13.15 -6.54 -3.58
C ASP A 61 -13.61 -7.77 -2.77
N GLY A 62 -14.81 -7.71 -2.20
CA GLY A 62 -15.34 -8.79 -1.36
C GLY A 62 -14.44 -9.16 -0.17
N GLY A 63 -13.65 -8.21 0.35
CA GLY A 63 -12.70 -8.44 1.45
C GLY A 63 -11.34 -9.02 1.06
N ALA A 64 -11.14 -9.33 -0.23
CA ALA A 64 -9.89 -9.85 -0.76
C ALA A 64 -9.19 -8.84 -1.68
N VAL A 65 -7.87 -8.81 -1.63
CA VAL A 65 -7.05 -7.93 -2.45
C VAL A 65 -7.04 -8.42 -3.90
N LYS A 66 -7.50 -7.58 -4.83
CA LYS A 66 -7.50 -7.87 -6.28
C LYS A 66 -6.30 -7.27 -7.00
N ARG A 67 -5.85 -6.10 -6.54
CA ARG A 67 -4.73 -5.37 -7.12
C ARG A 67 -3.94 -4.66 -6.04
N CYS A 68 -2.63 -4.55 -6.25
CA CYS A 68 -1.73 -3.83 -5.36
C CYS A 68 -0.81 -2.95 -6.17
N TRP A 69 -0.55 -1.74 -5.68
CA TRP A 69 0.43 -0.85 -6.30
C TRP A 69 1.05 0.06 -5.26
N ILE A 70 2.30 0.41 -5.52
CA ILE A 70 3.00 1.44 -4.77
C ILE A 70 2.43 2.79 -5.20
N GLY A 71 2.27 3.71 -4.26
CA GLY A 71 1.95 5.09 -4.60
C GLY A 71 2.55 6.03 -3.61
#